data_AF-A0A7V0ZN64-F1
#
_entry.id   AF-A0A7V0ZN64-F1
#
_cell.length_a   1.000
_cell.length_b   1.000
_cell.length_c   1.000
_cell.angle_alpha   90.00
_cell.angle_beta   90.00
_cell.angle_gamma   90.00
#
_symmetry.space_group_name_H-M   'P 1'
#
loop_
_entity.id
_entity.type
_entity.pdbx_description
1 polymer ?
#
loop_
_entity_poly.entity_id
_entity_poly.type
_entity_poly.pdbx_seq_one_letter_code
_entity_poly.pdbx_strand_id
1 'polypeptide(L)'
;MVASNPMKRSDMNWRIGGPQGSGIDRIAILFARACALNGLEVYARREYHSNIMGRHSYVDLRISSDPVTSHAETVDLLVALEAETLCRHAWSLSPGGCLVHGADDTDSSLERITFLDQRVKEDIQARLEEQGLQANTAGVLEIIRQSGVQTFAIPYKKLTKILAKDPDISRREAELTRNTLAVAASCALLGCPQNHLLNALEQTFADRSHVLAMNRRALGLAYEFVAGEFGQGGCKMRLPSGKAEEPRLLLNGTQSVALGKLAAGMGFQSYYPISPASDESTFLEEHGKVPLKHGEDGGPLIVQTEDELAAIAMACGAALTG
;
A
#
# COMPACT_ATOMS: atom_id res chain seq x y z
N MET A 1 -6.42 -34.04 19.91
CA MET A 1 -5.46 -33.46 18.94
C MET A 1 -5.09 -32.10 19.45
N VAL A 2 -3.79 -31.86 19.62
CA VAL A 2 -3.22 -30.64 20.23
C VAL A 2 -3.60 -29.44 19.36
N ALA A 3 -4.32 -28.48 19.93
CA ALA A 3 -4.51 -27.18 19.30
C ALA A 3 -3.13 -26.58 19.07
N SER A 4 -2.70 -26.49 17.81
CA SER A 4 -1.48 -25.79 17.46
C SER A 4 -1.63 -24.34 17.90
N ASN A 5 -0.84 -23.96 18.90
CA ASN A 5 -0.61 -22.57 19.26
C ASN A 5 -0.25 -21.84 17.95
N PRO A 6 -0.96 -20.78 17.52
CA PRO A 6 -0.58 -20.07 16.30
C PRO A 6 0.88 -19.65 16.46
N MET A 7 1.77 -20.23 15.64
CA MET A 7 3.19 -19.92 15.70
C MET A 7 3.31 -18.40 15.67
N LYS A 8 3.92 -17.81 16.69
CA LYS A 8 4.35 -16.42 16.66
C LYS A 8 5.32 -16.27 15.49
N ARG A 9 4.80 -15.95 14.32
CA ARG A 9 5.59 -15.64 13.14
C ARG A 9 6.31 -14.32 13.41
N SER A 10 7.59 -14.28 13.09
CA SER A 10 8.42 -13.08 13.21
C SER A 10 8.04 -12.02 12.18
N ASP A 11 7.45 -12.43 11.06
CA ASP A 11 7.03 -11.59 9.95
C ASP A 11 5.62 -11.90 9.42
N MET A 12 5.05 -10.94 8.70
CA MET A 12 3.74 -10.99 8.08
C MET A 12 3.78 -10.30 6.71
N ASN A 13 3.18 -10.93 5.71
CA ASN A 13 3.08 -10.38 4.36
C ASN A 13 1.68 -9.80 4.10
N TRP A 14 1.62 -8.50 3.85
CA TRP A 14 0.38 -7.78 3.55
C TRP A 14 0.39 -7.28 2.12
N ARG A 15 -0.68 -7.54 1.36
CA ARG A 15 -0.86 -7.02 0.00
C ARG A 15 -2.13 -6.19 -0.07
N ILE A 16 -2.06 -5.04 -0.70
CA ILE A 16 -3.25 -4.29 -1.14
C ILE A 16 -3.21 -4.09 -2.63
N GLY A 17 -4.35 -4.25 -3.29
CA GLY A 17 -4.47 -4.01 -4.72
C GLY A 17 -5.73 -3.24 -5.09
N GLY A 18 -5.65 -2.58 -6.24
CA GLY A 18 -6.77 -1.88 -6.86
C GLY A 18 -6.34 -1.07 -8.10
N PRO A 19 -7.26 -0.30 -8.69
CA PRO A 19 -6.98 0.46 -9.90
C PRO A 19 -5.93 1.54 -9.66
N GLN A 20 -5.02 1.74 -10.61
CA GLN A 20 -4.06 2.85 -10.63
C GLN A 20 -4.81 4.18 -10.54
N GLY A 21 -4.29 5.06 -9.69
CA GLY A 21 -4.89 6.37 -9.41
C GLY A 21 -6.01 6.36 -8.37
N SER A 22 -6.42 5.20 -7.86
CA SER A 22 -7.39 5.11 -6.76
C SER A 22 -6.77 5.37 -5.38
N GLY A 23 -5.44 5.55 -5.29
CA GLY A 23 -4.74 5.88 -4.05
C GLY A 23 -4.10 4.69 -3.31
N ILE A 24 -3.89 3.56 -3.99
CA ILE A 24 -3.29 2.32 -3.44
C ILE A 24 -1.92 2.55 -2.79
N ASP A 25 -1.05 3.34 -3.42
CA ASP A 25 0.30 3.56 -2.87
C ASP A 25 0.26 4.40 -1.59
N ARG A 26 -0.60 5.43 -1.56
CA ARG A 26 -0.73 6.30 -0.38
C ARG A 26 -1.21 5.51 0.83
N ILE A 27 -2.14 4.59 0.62
CA ILE A 27 -2.67 3.78 1.71
C ILE A 27 -1.68 2.71 2.17
N ALA A 28 -0.90 2.15 1.26
CA ALA A 28 0.20 1.26 1.59
C ALA A 28 1.29 1.96 2.42
N ILE A 29 1.67 3.20 2.06
CA ILE A 29 2.60 4.03 2.84
C ILE A 29 2.03 4.34 4.22
N LEU A 30 0.72 4.63 4.32
CA LEU A 30 0.07 4.87 5.61
C LEU A 30 0.16 3.63 6.51
N PHE A 31 -0.07 2.44 5.97
CA PHE A 31 0.08 1.18 6.71
C PHE A 31 1.54 0.91 7.11
N ALA A 32 2.49 1.11 6.20
CA ALA A 32 3.93 1.00 6.47
C ALA A 32 4.35 1.93 7.61
N ARG A 33 3.91 3.20 7.56
CA ARG A 33 4.19 4.20 8.61
C ARG A 33 3.58 3.80 9.94
N ALA A 34 2.34 3.30 9.95
CA ALA A 34 1.73 2.77 11.17
C ALA A 34 2.55 1.61 11.75
N CYS A 35 3.05 0.68 10.93
CA CYS A 35 3.91 -0.40 11.40
C CYS A 35 5.25 0.12 11.94
N ALA A 36 5.92 0.99 11.19
CA ALA A 36 7.22 1.55 11.56
C ALA A 36 7.18 2.37 12.87
N LEU A 37 6.15 3.20 13.06
CA LEU A 37 5.94 3.96 14.29
C LEU A 37 5.71 3.07 15.53
N ASN A 38 5.41 1.78 15.33
CA ASN A 38 5.20 0.81 16.39
C ASN A 38 6.36 -0.20 16.46
N GLY A 39 7.54 0.20 16.01
CA GLY A 39 8.79 -0.52 16.21
C GLY A 39 8.97 -1.75 15.31
N LEU A 40 8.23 -1.83 14.21
CA LEU A 40 8.36 -2.89 13.20
C LEU A 40 9.25 -2.46 12.04
N GLU A 41 9.89 -3.44 11.42
CA GLU A 41 10.64 -3.32 10.17
C GLU A 41 9.69 -3.53 9.00
N VAL A 42 9.83 -2.73 7.95
CA VAL A 42 8.96 -2.80 6.77
C VAL A 42 9.79 -2.79 5.50
N TYR A 43 9.55 -3.76 4.64
CA TYR A 43 10.01 -3.75 3.25
C TYR A 43 8.79 -3.67 2.34
N ALA A 44 8.75 -2.70 1.42
CA ALA A 44 7.64 -2.50 0.50
C ALA A 44 8.08 -2.71 -0.96
N ARG A 45 7.23 -3.35 -1.76
CA ARG A 45 7.37 -3.46 -3.22
C ARG A 45 6.08 -2.99 -3.88
N ARG A 46 6.21 -2.09 -4.85
CA ARG A 46 5.11 -1.58 -5.66
C ARG A 46 5.17 -2.17 -7.06
N GLU A 47 4.04 -2.65 -7.56
CA GLU A 47 3.90 -3.24 -8.90
C GLU A 47 2.76 -2.55 -9.65
N TYR A 48 3.06 -2.09 -10.85
CA TYR A 48 2.13 -1.25 -11.63
C TYR A 48 2.42 -1.36 -13.14
N HIS A 49 1.40 -1.14 -13.95
CA HIS A 49 1.56 -1.07 -15.40
C HIS A 49 2.09 0.29 -15.85
N SER A 50 2.73 0.34 -17.02
CA SER A 50 3.03 1.58 -17.75
C SER A 50 1.74 2.24 -18.26
N ASN A 51 0.97 2.77 -17.32
CA ASN A 51 -0.36 3.32 -17.51
C ASN A 51 -0.64 4.31 -16.36
N ILE A 52 -1.34 5.41 -16.65
CA ILE A 52 -1.53 6.48 -15.66
C ILE A 52 -2.71 6.20 -14.73
N MET A 53 -3.84 5.70 -15.25
CA MET A 53 -5.07 5.47 -14.48
C MET A 53 -5.79 4.19 -14.91
N GLY A 54 -6.40 3.47 -13.97
CA GLY A 54 -7.40 2.44 -14.25
C GLY A 54 -6.90 1.00 -14.31
N ARG A 55 -5.70 0.71 -14.85
CA ARG A 55 -5.14 -0.65 -14.78
C ARG A 55 -4.83 -1.05 -13.35
N HIS A 56 -4.75 -2.35 -13.11
CA HIS A 56 -4.46 -2.88 -11.78
C HIS A 56 -3.05 -2.49 -11.28
N SER A 57 -2.96 -2.19 -10.00
CA SER A 57 -1.70 -2.01 -9.27
C SER A 57 -1.81 -2.61 -7.89
N TYR A 58 -0.69 -3.02 -7.32
CA TYR A 58 -0.66 -3.54 -5.96
C TYR A 58 0.64 -3.16 -5.25
N VAL A 59 0.59 -3.19 -3.93
CA VAL A 59 1.75 -3.00 -3.07
C VAL A 59 1.82 -4.14 -2.08
N ASP A 60 3.01 -4.76 -2.04
CA ASP A 60 3.41 -5.73 -1.02
C ASP A 60 4.13 -5.03 0.10
N LEU A 61 3.79 -5.36 1.35
CA LEU A 61 4.54 -5.03 2.54
C LEU A 61 4.89 -6.31 3.27
N ARG A 62 6.19 -6.53 3.47
CA ARG A 62 6.68 -7.51 4.44
C ARG A 62 6.99 -6.76 5.73
N ILE A 63 6.35 -7.17 6.81
CA ILE A 63 6.40 -6.50 8.12
C ILE A 63 7.00 -7.48 9.11
N SER A 64 8.00 -7.08 9.87
CA SER A 64 8.75 -7.99 10.74
C SER A 64 9.20 -7.32 12.04
N SER A 65 9.44 -8.14 13.06
CA SER A 65 10.10 -7.67 14.30
C SER A 65 11.62 -7.51 14.14
N ASP A 66 12.18 -8.11 13.10
CA ASP A 66 13.61 -8.14 12.79
C ASP A 66 13.85 -7.60 11.36
N PRO A 67 15.04 -7.09 11.02
CA PRO A 67 15.31 -6.45 9.72
C PRO A 67 14.91 -7.30 8.51
N VAL A 68 14.24 -6.69 7.54
CA VAL A 68 13.80 -7.33 6.29
C VAL A 68 14.36 -6.61 5.08
N THR A 69 14.95 -7.38 4.16
CA THR A 69 15.65 -6.85 2.97
C THR A 69 15.04 -7.32 1.65
N SER A 70 13.97 -8.11 1.70
CA SER A 70 13.29 -8.63 0.52
C SER A 70 11.79 -8.78 0.75
N HIS A 71 11.04 -8.76 -0.34
CA HIS A 71 9.64 -9.16 -0.35
C HIS A 71 9.49 -10.68 -0.22
N ALA A 72 8.26 -11.15 0.01
CA ALA A 72 7.89 -12.54 -0.09
C ALA A 72 6.80 -12.71 -1.17
N GLU A 73 6.73 -13.88 -1.79
CA GLU A 73 5.70 -14.19 -2.78
C GLU A 73 4.35 -14.52 -2.14
N THR A 74 4.37 -15.15 -0.96
CA THR A 74 3.17 -15.53 -0.22
C THR A 74 2.57 -14.32 0.51
N VAL A 75 1.24 -14.28 0.58
CA VAL A 75 0.48 -13.19 1.21
C VAL A 75 -0.28 -13.74 2.41
N ASP A 76 -0.11 -13.13 3.58
CA ASP A 76 -0.84 -13.52 4.80
C ASP A 76 -2.15 -12.74 4.95
N LEU A 77 -2.16 -11.47 4.52
CA LEU A 77 -3.39 -10.69 4.42
C LEU A 77 -3.47 -9.96 3.08
N LEU A 78 -4.49 -10.29 2.29
CA LEU A 78 -4.81 -9.63 1.02
C LEU A 78 -5.97 -8.65 1.21
N VAL A 79 -5.81 -7.41 0.79
CA VAL A 79 -6.86 -6.39 0.71
C VAL A 79 -7.20 -6.15 -0.76
N ALA A 80 -8.35 -6.65 -1.19
CA ALA A 80 -8.89 -6.50 -2.53
C ALA A 80 -9.90 -5.35 -2.58
N LEU A 81 -9.53 -4.24 -3.22
CA LEU A 81 -10.41 -3.07 -3.41
C LEU A 81 -11.22 -3.09 -4.71
N GLU A 82 -11.08 -4.17 -5.48
CA GLU A 82 -11.83 -4.46 -6.71
C GLU A 82 -11.82 -5.97 -6.99
N ALA A 83 -12.74 -6.42 -7.84
CA ALA A 83 -12.83 -7.81 -8.30
C ALA A 83 -11.54 -8.31 -8.97
N GLU A 84 -10.83 -7.47 -9.73
CA GLU A 84 -9.58 -7.87 -10.36
C GLU A 84 -8.51 -8.24 -9.34
N THR A 85 -8.39 -7.49 -8.24
CA THR A 85 -7.42 -7.79 -7.18
C THR A 85 -7.72 -9.15 -6.54
N LEU A 86 -9.00 -9.42 -6.27
CA LEU A 86 -9.46 -10.70 -5.75
C LEU A 86 -9.08 -11.85 -6.69
N CYS A 87 -9.48 -11.75 -7.96
CA CYS A 87 -9.23 -12.80 -8.94
C CYS A 87 -7.74 -13.02 -9.22
N ARG A 88 -6.95 -11.95 -9.26
CA ARG A 88 -5.52 -12.02 -9.58
C ARG A 88 -4.68 -12.58 -8.43
N HIS A 89 -4.98 -12.18 -7.19
CA HIS A 89 -4.05 -12.40 -6.06
C HIS A 89 -4.53 -13.38 -5.00
N ALA A 90 -5.79 -13.80 -5.00
CA ALA A 90 -6.28 -14.71 -3.95
C ALA A 90 -5.50 -16.02 -3.90
N TRP A 91 -4.95 -16.48 -5.03
CA TRP A 91 -4.12 -17.68 -5.13
C TRP A 91 -2.75 -17.56 -4.44
N SER A 92 -2.31 -16.34 -4.10
CA SER A 92 -1.06 -16.09 -3.37
C SER A 92 -1.24 -16.17 -1.85
N LEU A 93 -2.47 -16.35 -1.35
CA LEU A 93 -2.76 -16.39 0.08
C LEU A 93 -2.17 -17.65 0.74
N SER A 94 -1.49 -17.45 1.86
CA SER A 94 -0.94 -18.52 2.66
C SER A 94 -2.07 -19.32 3.36
N PRO A 95 -1.84 -20.60 3.68
CA PRO A 95 -2.81 -21.38 4.46
C PRO A 95 -3.12 -20.71 5.81
N GLY A 96 -4.41 -20.48 6.09
CA GLY A 96 -4.84 -19.75 7.29
C GLY A 96 -4.70 -18.23 7.20
N GLY A 97 -4.31 -17.69 6.03
CA GLY A 97 -4.29 -16.27 5.74
C GLY A 97 -5.70 -15.65 5.71
N CYS A 98 -5.74 -14.34 5.47
CA CYS A 98 -6.94 -13.52 5.55
C CYS A 98 -7.15 -12.73 4.26
N LEU A 99 -8.38 -12.70 3.77
CA LEU A 99 -8.80 -11.94 2.60
C LEU A 99 -9.83 -10.90 3.02
N VAL A 100 -9.52 -9.62 2.81
CA VAL A 100 -10.44 -8.50 2.96
C VAL A 100 -10.90 -8.08 1.57
N HIS A 101 -12.21 -8.05 1.32
CA HIS A 101 -12.76 -7.65 0.03
C HIS A 101 -14.02 -6.78 0.20
N GLY A 102 -14.42 -6.08 -0.87
CA GLY A 102 -15.69 -5.36 -0.89
C GLY A 102 -16.88 -6.31 -0.86
N ALA A 103 -17.90 -6.01 -0.05
CA ALA A 103 -19.13 -6.79 -0.01
C ALA A 103 -19.93 -6.76 -1.32
N ASP A 104 -19.69 -5.75 -2.16
CA ASP A 104 -20.33 -5.61 -3.47
C ASP A 104 -19.58 -6.38 -4.59
N ASP A 105 -18.36 -6.85 -4.32
CA ASP A 105 -17.49 -7.51 -5.31
C ASP A 105 -17.61 -9.04 -5.26
N THR A 106 -18.65 -9.58 -4.60
CA THR A 106 -18.75 -11.02 -4.33
C THR A 106 -19.26 -11.85 -5.49
N ASP A 107 -19.97 -11.26 -6.47
CA ASP A 107 -20.57 -12.00 -7.60
C ASP A 107 -20.32 -11.33 -8.96
N SER A 108 -19.10 -10.86 -9.19
CA SER A 108 -18.66 -10.32 -10.48
C SER A 108 -18.21 -11.45 -11.41
N SER A 109 -18.82 -11.55 -12.59
CA SER A 109 -18.36 -12.44 -13.67
C SER A 109 -16.94 -12.07 -14.11
N LEU A 110 -16.08 -13.08 -14.35
CA LEU A 110 -14.70 -12.88 -14.82
C LEU A 110 -14.64 -12.13 -16.16
N GLU A 111 -15.63 -12.33 -17.04
CA GLU A 111 -15.70 -11.66 -18.33
C GLU A 111 -15.87 -10.14 -18.17
N ARG A 112 -16.56 -9.70 -17.12
CA ARG A 112 -16.79 -8.28 -16.82
C ARG A 112 -15.56 -7.57 -16.26
N ILE A 113 -14.52 -8.30 -15.88
CA ILE A 113 -13.28 -7.72 -15.36
C ILE A 113 -12.41 -7.30 -16.56
N THR A 114 -12.43 -5.99 -16.86
CA THR A 114 -11.90 -5.46 -18.13
C THR A 114 -10.39 -5.63 -18.30
N PHE A 115 -9.58 -5.37 -17.26
CA PHE A 115 -8.11 -5.35 -17.37
C PHE A 115 -7.44 -6.66 -16.92
N LEU A 116 -8.22 -7.66 -16.50
CA LEU A 116 -7.69 -8.98 -16.18
C LEU A 116 -7.27 -9.70 -17.47
N ASP A 117 -6.01 -10.12 -17.51
CA ASP A 117 -5.41 -10.74 -18.69
C ASP A 117 -6.15 -12.02 -19.10
N GLN A 118 -6.32 -12.24 -20.41
CA GLN A 118 -7.07 -13.37 -20.94
C GLN A 118 -6.54 -14.73 -20.44
N ARG A 119 -5.21 -14.90 -20.43
CA ARG A 119 -4.57 -16.09 -19.86
C ARG A 119 -4.93 -16.32 -18.39
N VAL A 120 -4.96 -15.25 -17.60
CA VAL A 120 -5.32 -15.35 -16.17
C VAL A 120 -6.80 -15.71 -16.02
N LYS A 121 -7.69 -15.18 -16.88
CA LYS A 121 -9.10 -15.59 -16.90
C LYS A 121 -9.27 -17.08 -17.21
N GLU A 122 -8.56 -17.57 -18.21
CA GLU A 122 -8.57 -18.99 -18.61
C GLU A 122 -8.05 -19.89 -17.47
N ASP A 123 -6.94 -19.52 -16.84
CA ASP A 123 -6.38 -20.26 -15.70
C ASP A 123 -7.36 -20.32 -14.51
N ILE A 124 -8.06 -19.21 -14.21
CA ILE A 124 -9.06 -19.16 -13.15
C ILE A 124 -10.30 -19.98 -13.53
N GLN A 125 -10.77 -19.84 -14.76
CA GLN A 125 -11.94 -20.56 -15.26
C GLN A 125 -11.72 -22.07 -15.19
N ALA A 126 -10.56 -22.57 -15.65
CA ALA A 126 -10.22 -23.99 -15.55
C ALA A 126 -10.27 -24.51 -14.11
N ARG A 127 -9.71 -23.76 -13.14
CA ARG A 127 -9.74 -24.12 -11.71
C ARG A 127 -11.16 -24.16 -11.14
N LEU A 128 -12.03 -23.25 -11.58
CA LEU A 128 -13.42 -23.20 -11.13
C LEU A 128 -14.23 -24.36 -11.73
N GLU A 129 -14.04 -24.64 -13.01
CA GLU A 129 -14.68 -25.75 -13.72
C GLU A 129 -14.31 -27.11 -13.12
N GLU A 130 -13.05 -27.32 -12.73
CA GLU A 130 -12.59 -28.52 -12.03
C GLU A 130 -13.37 -28.81 -10.74
N GLN A 131 -13.91 -27.77 -10.09
CA GLN A 131 -14.73 -27.87 -8.88
C GLN A 131 -16.23 -27.71 -9.14
N GLY A 132 -16.65 -27.60 -10.40
CA GLY A 132 -18.05 -27.36 -10.78
C GLY A 132 -18.58 -25.99 -10.33
N LEU A 133 -17.70 -24.99 -10.16
CA LEU A 133 -18.04 -23.65 -9.75
C LEU A 133 -18.18 -22.71 -10.96
N GLN A 134 -18.98 -21.66 -10.80
CA GLN A 134 -19.16 -20.64 -11.84
C GLN A 134 -17.92 -19.75 -11.97
N ALA A 135 -17.65 -19.28 -13.20
CA ALA A 135 -16.57 -18.37 -13.55
C ALA A 135 -16.85 -16.92 -13.08
N ASN A 136 -16.96 -16.73 -11.77
CA ASN A 136 -17.17 -15.44 -11.10
C ASN A 136 -16.36 -15.36 -9.80
N THR A 137 -16.34 -14.18 -9.18
CA THR A 137 -15.69 -13.96 -7.88
C THR A 137 -16.29 -14.81 -6.76
N ALA A 138 -17.55 -15.23 -6.86
CA ALA A 138 -18.18 -16.10 -5.86
C ALA A 138 -17.54 -17.48 -5.84
N GLY A 139 -17.30 -18.05 -7.02
CA GLY A 139 -16.55 -19.29 -7.17
C GLY A 139 -15.11 -19.16 -6.67
N VAL A 140 -14.43 -18.04 -6.97
CA VAL A 140 -13.07 -17.78 -6.44
C VAL A 140 -13.09 -17.76 -4.92
N LEU A 141 -14.02 -17.03 -4.30
CA LEU A 141 -14.17 -16.97 -2.85
C LEU A 141 -14.45 -18.34 -2.23
N GLU A 142 -15.24 -19.18 -2.91
CA GLU A 142 -15.55 -20.53 -2.45
C GLU A 142 -14.29 -21.41 -2.37
N ILE A 143 -13.48 -21.46 -3.44
CA ILE A 143 -12.20 -22.20 -3.44
C ILE A 143 -11.28 -21.69 -2.32
N ILE A 144 -11.21 -20.38 -2.15
CA ILE A 144 -10.33 -19.75 -1.16
C ILE A 144 -10.79 -20.07 0.28
N ARG A 145 -12.10 -20.13 0.55
CA ARG A 145 -12.61 -20.58 1.85
C ARG A 145 -12.29 -22.05 2.11
N GLN A 146 -12.40 -22.89 1.09
CA GLN A 146 -12.08 -24.33 1.20
C GLN A 146 -10.59 -24.58 1.48
N SER A 147 -9.69 -23.68 1.06
CA SER A 147 -8.26 -23.75 1.41
C SER A 147 -7.94 -23.31 2.85
N GLY A 148 -8.95 -22.89 3.62
CA GLY A 148 -8.83 -22.51 5.03
C GLY A 148 -8.51 -21.03 5.26
N VAL A 149 -8.55 -20.19 4.22
CA VAL A 149 -8.43 -18.73 4.32
C VAL A 149 -9.69 -18.13 4.93
N GLN A 150 -9.53 -17.14 5.83
CA GLN A 150 -10.64 -16.37 6.38
C GLN A 150 -11.00 -15.20 5.47
N THR A 151 -12.25 -15.12 5.05
CA THR A 151 -12.74 -14.03 4.17
C THR A 151 -13.56 -13.01 4.97
N PHE A 152 -13.28 -11.73 4.79
CA PHE A 152 -13.95 -10.61 5.45
C PHE A 152 -14.53 -9.63 4.42
N ALA A 153 -15.85 -9.60 4.32
CA ALA A 153 -16.57 -8.74 3.38
C ALA A 153 -16.86 -7.38 4.03
N ILE A 154 -16.26 -6.31 3.52
CA ILE A 154 -16.45 -4.94 4.04
C ILE A 154 -17.43 -4.18 3.15
N PRO A 155 -18.55 -3.65 3.69
CA PRO A 155 -19.54 -2.92 2.92
C PRO A 155 -19.11 -1.46 2.73
N TYR A 156 -18.01 -1.22 2.00
CA TYR A 156 -17.40 0.11 1.85
C TYR A 156 -18.41 1.19 1.44
N LYS A 157 -19.28 0.92 0.46
CA LYS A 157 -20.32 1.88 0.03
C LYS A 157 -21.32 2.23 1.14
N LYS A 158 -21.62 1.30 2.05
CA LYS A 158 -22.48 1.57 3.21
C LYS A 158 -21.76 2.47 4.21
N LEU A 159 -20.48 2.18 4.47
CA LEU A 159 -19.65 2.94 5.40
C LEU A 159 -19.38 4.38 4.90
N THR A 160 -19.05 4.57 3.62
CA THR A 160 -18.89 5.90 3.02
C THR A 160 -20.20 6.70 3.04
N LYS A 161 -21.35 6.05 2.80
CA LYS A 161 -22.67 6.69 2.97
C LYS A 161 -22.96 7.13 4.41
N ILE A 162 -22.47 6.40 5.42
CA ILE A 162 -22.60 6.81 6.82
C ILE A 162 -21.75 8.06 7.07
N LEU A 163 -20.52 8.10 6.55
CA LEU A 163 -19.64 9.28 6.65
C LEU A 163 -20.27 10.51 5.98
N ALA A 164 -20.86 10.34 4.80
CA ALA A 164 -21.53 11.42 4.07
C ALA A 164 -22.85 11.93 4.70
N LYS A 165 -23.27 11.39 5.86
CA LYS A 165 -24.35 11.99 6.66
C LYS A 165 -23.86 13.16 7.52
N ASP A 166 -22.55 13.24 7.75
CA ASP A 166 -21.93 14.41 8.35
C ASP A 166 -22.07 15.60 7.40
N PRO A 167 -22.68 16.72 7.81
CA PRO A 167 -22.84 17.90 6.94
C PRO A 167 -21.50 18.46 6.45
N ASP A 168 -20.41 18.22 7.17
CA ASP A 168 -19.08 18.72 6.82
C ASP A 168 -18.36 17.82 5.80
N ILE A 169 -18.89 16.63 5.48
CA ILE A 169 -18.26 15.67 4.58
C ILE A 169 -19.14 15.46 3.34
N SER A 170 -18.69 15.95 2.18
CA SER A 170 -19.38 15.69 0.92
C SER A 170 -19.32 14.20 0.54
N ARG A 171 -20.25 13.75 -0.31
CA ARG A 171 -20.23 12.36 -0.83
C ARG A 171 -18.91 12.02 -1.51
N ARG A 172 -18.33 12.95 -2.27
CA ARG A 172 -17.06 12.74 -2.97
C ARG A 172 -15.91 12.56 -1.98
N GLU A 173 -15.85 13.39 -0.94
CA GLU A 173 -14.85 13.27 0.12
C GLU A 173 -14.99 11.95 0.88
N ALA A 174 -16.22 11.56 1.23
CA ALA A 174 -16.48 10.27 1.85
C ALA A 174 -15.97 9.09 0.99
N GLU A 175 -16.15 9.11 -0.33
CA GLU A 175 -15.62 8.07 -1.22
C GLU A 175 -14.08 8.01 -1.21
N LEU A 176 -13.38 9.15 -1.05
CA LEU A 176 -11.92 9.17 -0.92
C LEU A 176 -11.43 8.47 0.36
N THR A 177 -12.28 8.32 1.38
CA THR A 177 -11.93 7.58 2.62
C THR A 177 -11.98 6.06 2.45
N ARG A 178 -12.44 5.53 1.32
CA ARG A 178 -12.55 4.09 1.07
C ARG A 178 -11.25 3.35 1.37
N ASN A 179 -10.11 3.93 0.98
CA ASN A 179 -8.82 3.32 1.23
C ASN A 179 -8.48 3.31 2.73
N THR A 180 -8.79 4.41 3.44
CA THR A 180 -8.63 4.50 4.89
C THR A 180 -9.50 3.49 5.63
N LEU A 181 -10.75 3.28 5.17
CA LEU A 181 -11.60 2.20 5.68
C LEU A 181 -10.94 0.83 5.51
N ALA A 182 -10.30 0.58 4.37
CA ALA A 182 -9.68 -0.70 4.07
C ALA A 182 -8.43 -1.00 4.91
N VAL A 183 -7.54 -0.01 5.08
CA VAL A 183 -6.37 -0.19 5.97
C VAL A 183 -6.79 -0.27 7.43
N ALA A 184 -7.80 0.52 7.84
CA ALA A 184 -8.32 0.48 9.20
C ALA A 184 -8.96 -0.88 9.50
N ALA A 185 -9.74 -1.43 8.56
CA ALA A 185 -10.29 -2.77 8.68
C ALA A 185 -9.17 -3.82 8.77
N SER A 186 -8.11 -3.69 7.97
CA SER A 186 -6.94 -4.57 8.05
C SER A 186 -6.29 -4.51 9.43
N CYS A 187 -6.01 -3.31 9.95
CA CYS A 187 -5.44 -3.12 11.29
C CYS A 187 -6.34 -3.73 12.38
N ALA A 188 -7.65 -3.47 12.34
CA ALA A 188 -8.61 -3.99 13.32
C ALA A 188 -8.70 -5.53 13.29
N LEU A 189 -8.71 -6.13 12.09
CA LEU A 189 -8.72 -7.59 11.90
C LEU A 189 -7.44 -8.25 12.39
N LEU A 190 -6.31 -7.55 12.27
CA LEU A 190 -4.99 -7.99 12.77
C LEU A 190 -4.80 -7.72 14.27
N GLY A 191 -5.79 -7.16 14.96
CA GLY A 191 -5.74 -6.86 16.39
C GLY A 191 -4.84 -5.66 16.73
N CYS A 192 -4.52 -4.80 15.75
CA CYS A 192 -3.74 -3.60 15.96
C CYS A 192 -4.57 -2.57 16.74
N PRO A 193 -4.01 -1.88 17.75
CA PRO A 193 -4.68 -0.76 18.40
C PRO A 193 -4.94 0.39 17.42
N GLN A 194 -6.11 1.04 17.56
CA GLN A 194 -6.51 2.16 16.70
C GLN A 194 -5.49 3.31 16.69
N ASN A 195 -4.85 3.57 17.82
CA ASN A 195 -3.86 4.64 17.99
C ASN A 195 -2.65 4.50 17.05
N HIS A 196 -2.29 3.26 16.67
CA HIS A 196 -1.14 3.02 15.80
C HIS A 196 -1.35 3.64 14.41
N LEU A 197 -2.55 3.46 13.86
CA LEU A 197 -2.92 4.03 12.56
C LEU A 197 -3.30 5.52 12.68
N LEU A 198 -3.86 5.93 13.83
CA LEU A 198 -4.16 7.33 14.11
C LEU A 198 -2.89 8.21 14.05
N ASN A 199 -1.81 7.79 14.71
CA ASN A 199 -0.54 8.52 14.70
C ASN A 199 0.03 8.67 13.28
N ALA A 200 -0.09 7.62 12.46
CA ALA A 200 0.33 7.66 11.06
C ALA A 200 -0.53 8.63 10.23
N LEU A 201 -1.84 8.68 10.47
CA LEU A 201 -2.74 9.63 9.81
C LEU A 201 -2.39 11.09 10.18
N GLU A 202 -2.12 11.34 11.46
CA GLU A 202 -1.74 12.67 11.96
C GLU A 202 -0.46 13.17 11.31
N GLN A 203 0.58 12.33 11.20
CA GLN A 203 1.81 12.70 10.49
C GLN A 203 1.62 12.89 8.98
N THR A 204 0.69 12.14 8.38
CA THR A 204 0.47 12.19 6.92
C THR A 204 -0.37 13.40 6.49
N PHE A 205 -1.28 13.85 7.35
CA PHE A 205 -2.24 14.92 7.06
C PHE A 205 -2.13 16.10 8.04
N ALA A 206 -0.95 16.32 8.64
CA ALA A 206 -0.73 17.35 9.66
C ALA A 206 -1.23 18.74 9.21
N ASP A 207 -0.92 19.13 7.98
CA ASP A 207 -1.29 20.45 7.43
C ASP A 207 -2.68 20.47 6.77
N ARG A 208 -3.45 19.38 6.88
CA ARG A 208 -4.75 19.20 6.22
C ARG A 208 -5.81 18.77 7.22
N SER A 209 -6.09 19.63 8.20
CA SER A 209 -6.99 19.37 9.34
C SER A 209 -8.34 18.78 8.95
N HIS A 210 -8.99 19.29 7.90
CA HIS A 210 -10.25 18.77 7.37
C HIS A 210 -10.12 17.32 6.88
N VAL A 211 -9.09 17.04 6.07
CA VAL A 211 -8.79 15.70 5.55
C VAL A 211 -8.47 14.75 6.70
N LEU A 212 -7.70 15.20 7.70
CA LEU A 212 -7.38 14.42 8.89
C LEU A 212 -8.65 14.06 9.68
N ALA A 213 -9.52 15.04 9.96
CA ALA A 213 -10.76 14.83 10.71
C ALA A 213 -11.66 13.78 10.03
N MET A 214 -11.85 13.90 8.72
CA MET A 214 -12.59 12.93 7.92
C MET A 214 -11.99 11.52 8.01
N ASN A 215 -10.67 11.39 7.86
CA ASN A 215 -9.99 10.10 7.92
C ASN A 215 -10.00 9.49 9.33
N ARG A 216 -9.96 10.31 10.39
CA ARG A 216 -10.14 9.85 11.78
C ARG A 216 -11.53 9.25 11.99
N ARG A 217 -12.56 9.87 11.41
CA ARG A 217 -13.93 9.33 11.48
C ARG A 217 -14.06 8.01 10.71
N ALA A 218 -13.46 7.91 9.52
CA ALA A 218 -13.39 6.67 8.75
C ALA A 218 -12.65 5.56 9.53
N LEU A 219 -11.53 5.89 10.17
CA LEU A 219 -10.79 4.98 11.04
C LEU A 219 -11.69 4.41 12.15
N GLY A 220 -12.36 5.27 12.93
CA GLY A 220 -13.25 4.82 14.01
C GLY A 220 -14.37 3.92 13.49
N LEU A 221 -15.04 4.33 12.42
CA LEU A 221 -16.14 3.57 11.81
C LEU A 221 -15.71 2.17 11.35
N ALA A 222 -14.51 2.04 10.76
CA ALA A 222 -14.00 0.73 10.35
C ALA A 222 -13.68 -0.18 11.55
N TYR A 223 -13.10 0.37 12.62
CA TYR A 223 -12.82 -0.39 13.85
C TYR A 223 -14.10 -0.86 14.53
N GLU A 224 -15.09 0.01 14.66
CA GLU A 224 -16.41 -0.33 15.20
C GLU A 224 -17.09 -1.43 14.38
N PHE A 225 -17.07 -1.30 13.04
CA PHE A 225 -17.64 -2.29 12.13
C PHE A 225 -16.97 -3.66 12.30
N VAL A 226 -15.63 -3.71 12.26
CA VAL A 226 -14.90 -4.97 12.42
C VAL A 226 -15.15 -5.61 13.79
N ALA A 227 -15.14 -4.82 14.86
CA ALA A 227 -15.41 -5.32 16.20
C ALA A 227 -16.83 -5.90 16.33
N GLY A 228 -17.83 -5.24 15.74
CA GLY A 228 -19.23 -5.68 15.78
C GLY A 228 -19.54 -6.91 14.93
N GLU A 229 -18.99 -6.98 13.70
CA GLU A 229 -19.33 -8.04 12.74
C GLU A 229 -18.39 -9.25 12.83
N PHE A 230 -17.10 -9.03 13.09
CA PHE A 230 -16.08 -10.10 13.03
C PHE A 230 -15.37 -10.35 14.36
N GLY A 231 -15.60 -9.51 15.37
CA GLY A 231 -14.82 -9.47 16.59
C GLY A 231 -13.46 -8.78 16.38
N GLN A 232 -12.98 -8.09 17.41
CA GLN A 232 -11.66 -7.47 17.37
C GLN A 232 -10.58 -8.55 17.23
N GLY A 233 -9.69 -8.40 16.24
CA GLY A 233 -8.74 -9.45 15.91
C GLY A 233 -9.39 -10.67 15.24
N GLY A 234 -10.41 -10.50 14.40
CA GLY A 234 -11.11 -11.61 13.74
C GLY A 234 -10.21 -12.52 12.87
N CYS A 235 -9.07 -12.03 12.39
CA CYS A 235 -8.10 -12.86 11.66
C CYS A 235 -7.39 -13.84 12.61
N LYS A 236 -6.93 -14.99 12.14
CA LYS A 236 -6.06 -15.90 12.91
C LYS A 236 -4.64 -15.33 13.02
N MET A 237 -4.23 -14.57 12.01
CA MET A 237 -2.95 -13.87 11.98
C MET A 237 -3.01 -12.59 12.84
N ARG A 238 -1.85 -12.21 13.35
CA ARG A 238 -1.63 -10.97 14.10
C ARG A 238 -0.41 -10.27 13.55
N LEU A 239 -0.40 -8.95 13.64
CA LEU A 239 0.85 -8.21 13.43
C LEU A 239 1.89 -8.68 14.47
N PRO A 240 3.17 -8.80 14.07
CA PRO A 240 4.25 -9.01 15.01
C PRO A 240 4.32 -7.85 16.02
N SER A 241 4.97 -8.09 17.16
CA SER A 241 5.24 -7.03 18.14
C SER A 241 6.54 -6.34 17.78
N GLY A 242 6.49 -5.02 17.59
CA GLY A 242 7.70 -4.25 17.33
C GLY A 242 8.62 -4.22 18.54
N LYS A 243 9.92 -4.07 18.27
CA LYS A 243 10.99 -4.03 19.28
C LYS A 243 11.72 -2.70 19.30
N ALA A 244 11.58 -1.91 18.23
CA ALA A 244 12.41 -0.74 18.02
C ALA A 244 11.78 0.54 18.59
N GLU A 245 12.61 1.32 19.28
CA GLU A 245 12.22 2.61 19.87
C GLU A 245 12.97 3.79 19.20
N GLU A 246 13.94 3.50 18.34
CA GLU A 246 14.74 4.50 17.66
C GLU A 246 13.98 5.20 16.51
N PRO A 247 14.27 6.48 16.20
CA PRO A 247 13.75 7.14 15.02
C PRO A 247 14.17 6.42 13.74
N ARG A 248 13.25 6.29 12.79
CA ARG A 248 13.46 5.57 11.52
C ARG A 248 13.06 6.40 10.31
N LEU A 249 13.75 6.15 9.21
CA LEU A 249 13.40 6.68 7.90
C LEU A 249 12.72 5.59 7.07
N LEU A 250 11.57 5.94 6.49
CA LEU A 250 10.99 5.17 5.40
C LEU A 250 11.44 5.82 4.09
N LEU A 251 12.34 5.15 3.37
CA LEU A 251 12.94 5.64 2.13
C LEU A 251 12.72 4.63 1.02
N ASN A 252 12.55 5.14 -0.20
CA ASN A 252 12.70 4.33 -1.40
C ASN A 252 14.12 4.47 -1.99
N GLY A 253 14.40 3.72 -3.06
CA GLY A 253 15.72 3.72 -3.69
C GLY A 253 16.13 5.09 -4.25
N THR A 254 15.22 5.78 -4.95
CA THR A 254 15.52 7.08 -5.58
C THR A 254 15.80 8.17 -4.54
N GLN A 255 15.01 8.23 -3.46
CA GLN A 255 15.26 9.12 -2.32
C GLN A 255 16.59 8.81 -1.64
N SER A 256 16.94 7.52 -1.48
CA SER A 256 18.21 7.12 -0.86
C SER A 256 19.40 7.58 -1.69
N VAL A 257 19.34 7.45 -3.02
CA VAL A 257 20.41 7.92 -3.92
C VAL A 257 20.49 9.45 -3.91
N ALA A 258 19.35 10.15 -3.99
CA ALA A 258 19.30 11.61 -3.91
C ALA A 258 19.91 12.14 -2.61
N LEU A 259 19.54 11.57 -1.45
CA LEU A 259 20.11 11.94 -0.16
C LEU A 259 21.61 11.64 -0.10
N GLY A 260 22.06 10.52 -0.67
CA GLY A 260 23.48 10.20 -0.80
C GLY A 260 24.25 11.23 -1.64
N LYS A 261 23.67 11.68 -2.77
CA LYS A 261 24.23 12.74 -3.62
C LYS A 261 24.34 14.08 -2.89
N LEU A 262 23.29 14.46 -2.15
CA LEU A 262 23.31 15.68 -1.32
C LEU A 262 24.36 15.58 -0.20
N ALA A 263 24.42 14.45 0.51
CA ALA A 263 25.39 14.22 1.56
C ALA A 263 26.84 14.23 1.05
N ALA A 264 27.07 13.81 -0.19
CA ALA A 264 28.36 13.88 -0.86
C ALA A 264 28.72 15.28 -1.38
N GLY A 265 27.80 16.26 -1.29
CA GLY A 265 28.03 17.63 -1.75
C GLY A 265 27.88 17.82 -3.26
N MET A 266 27.07 17.00 -3.93
CA MET A 266 26.79 17.18 -5.37
C MET A 266 26.22 18.58 -5.62
N GLY A 267 26.89 19.36 -6.50
CA GLY A 267 26.51 20.73 -6.85
C GLY A 267 25.72 20.87 -8.16
N PHE A 268 25.66 19.83 -8.99
CA PHE A 268 24.99 19.88 -10.29
C PHE A 268 24.45 18.50 -10.69
N GLN A 269 23.23 18.46 -11.25
CA GLN A 269 22.66 17.26 -11.88
C GLN A 269 21.84 17.65 -13.12
N SER A 270 22.16 17.04 -14.26
CA SER A 270 21.35 17.10 -15.47
C SER A 270 20.62 15.76 -15.67
N TYR A 271 19.40 15.79 -16.23
CA TYR A 271 18.63 14.57 -16.48
C TYR A 271 17.65 14.72 -17.64
N TYR A 272 17.33 13.59 -18.28
CA TYR A 272 16.20 13.46 -19.20
C TYR A 272 15.14 12.54 -18.55
N PRO A 273 13.82 12.87 -18.60
CA PRO A 273 12.81 12.09 -17.90
C PRO A 273 12.67 10.64 -18.43
N ILE A 274 12.89 9.66 -17.55
CA ILE A 274 12.68 8.23 -17.82
C ILE A 274 12.27 7.49 -16.54
N SER A 275 11.29 6.59 -16.62
CA SER A 275 10.94 5.70 -15.50
C SER A 275 11.99 4.60 -15.34
N PRO A 276 12.50 4.30 -14.13
CA PRO A 276 12.14 4.85 -12.81
C PRO A 276 13.08 5.98 -12.28
N ALA A 277 13.95 6.55 -13.12
CA ALA A 277 15.01 7.47 -12.66
C ALA A 277 14.53 8.91 -12.40
N SER A 278 13.49 9.39 -13.08
CA SER A 278 13.03 10.79 -12.94
C SER A 278 12.72 11.22 -11.51
N ASP A 279 12.20 10.31 -10.68
CA ASP A 279 11.79 10.60 -9.30
C ASP A 279 12.96 11.07 -8.44
N GLU A 280 14.19 10.65 -8.76
CA GLU A 280 15.40 11.10 -8.06
C GLU A 280 15.67 12.60 -8.30
N SER A 281 15.65 13.04 -9.57
CA SER A 281 15.83 14.44 -9.94
C SER A 281 14.71 15.33 -9.39
N THR A 282 13.46 14.88 -9.50
CA THR A 282 12.31 15.61 -8.93
C THR A 282 12.44 15.78 -7.42
N PHE A 283 12.89 14.74 -6.72
CA PHE A 283 13.12 14.81 -5.28
C PHE A 283 14.21 15.84 -4.93
N LEU A 284 15.31 15.88 -5.70
CA LEU A 284 16.38 16.87 -5.56
C LEU A 284 15.91 18.29 -5.88
N GLU A 285 15.05 18.49 -6.88
CA GLU A 285 14.48 19.81 -7.18
C GLU A 285 13.60 20.32 -6.04
N GLU A 286 12.81 19.44 -5.42
CA GLU A 286 11.90 19.80 -4.32
C GLU A 286 12.64 19.97 -2.98
N HIS A 287 13.67 19.17 -2.71
CA HIS A 287 14.31 19.06 -1.38
C HIS A 287 15.82 19.35 -1.37
N GLY A 288 16.41 19.73 -2.49
CA GLY A 288 17.87 19.88 -2.62
C GLY A 288 18.46 21.08 -1.87
N LYS A 289 17.63 22.03 -1.45
CA LYS A 289 18.07 23.16 -0.61
C LYS A 289 18.23 22.70 0.83
N VAL A 290 19.47 22.68 1.30
CA VAL A 290 19.85 22.25 2.65
C VAL A 290 20.78 23.28 3.29
N PRO A 291 20.80 23.38 4.63
CA PRO A 291 21.76 24.24 5.33
C PRO A 291 23.20 23.79 5.06
N LEU A 292 24.03 24.70 4.55
CA LEU A 292 25.46 24.49 4.38
C LEU A 292 26.22 24.76 5.69
N LYS A 293 27.47 24.31 5.74
CA LYS A 293 28.35 24.43 6.92
C LYS A 293 28.49 25.87 7.44
N HIS A 294 28.37 26.86 6.56
CA HIS A 294 28.54 28.28 6.89
C HIS A 294 27.22 29.02 7.14
N GLY A 295 26.10 28.29 7.26
CA GLY A 295 24.81 28.83 7.67
C GLY A 295 23.96 29.41 6.53
N GLU A 296 24.43 29.37 5.30
CA GLU A 296 23.64 29.67 4.10
C GLU A 296 22.92 28.42 3.61
N ASP A 297 21.71 28.58 3.07
CA ASP A 297 21.02 27.49 2.39
C ASP A 297 21.55 27.37 0.96
N GLY A 298 21.87 26.16 0.54
CA GLY A 298 22.35 25.87 -0.81
C GLY A 298 21.94 24.48 -1.26
N GLY A 299 22.10 24.20 -2.55
CA GLY A 299 21.72 22.92 -3.13
C GLY A 299 22.23 22.78 -4.56
N PRO A 300 22.16 21.57 -5.11
CA PRO A 300 22.55 21.33 -6.49
C PRO A 300 21.69 22.13 -7.47
N LEU A 301 22.30 22.61 -8.54
CA LEU A 301 21.56 23.03 -9.73
C LEU A 301 21.05 21.79 -10.46
N ILE A 302 19.74 21.67 -10.63
CA ILE A 302 19.11 20.58 -11.39
C ILE A 302 18.64 21.11 -12.75
N VAL A 303 18.97 20.40 -13.84
CA VAL A 303 18.63 20.80 -15.21
C VAL A 303 17.97 19.64 -15.94
N GLN A 304 16.71 19.80 -16.33
CA GLN A 304 16.06 18.90 -17.27
C GLN A 304 16.54 19.22 -18.70
N THR A 305 17.13 18.24 -19.37
CA THR A 305 17.68 18.39 -20.73
C THR A 305 16.70 17.91 -21.80
N GLU A 306 17.03 18.16 -23.06
CA GLU A 306 16.27 17.78 -24.25
C GLU A 306 16.40 16.30 -24.62
N ASP A 307 17.53 15.67 -24.26
CA ASP A 307 17.82 14.25 -24.43
C ASP A 307 18.94 13.79 -23.47
N GLU A 308 19.26 12.49 -23.47
CA GLU A 308 20.31 11.89 -22.64
C GLU A 308 21.73 12.30 -23.06
N LEU A 309 21.96 12.69 -24.32
CA LEU A 309 23.26 13.15 -24.81
C LEU A 309 23.59 14.54 -24.25
N ALA A 310 22.62 15.44 -24.27
CA ALA A 310 22.68 16.74 -23.60
C ALA A 310 22.85 16.55 -22.08
N ALA A 311 22.13 15.60 -21.47
CA ALA A 311 22.26 15.30 -20.04
C ALA A 311 23.72 14.97 -19.67
N ILE A 312 24.33 14.00 -20.34
CA ILE A 312 25.71 13.59 -20.01
C ILE A 312 26.74 14.67 -20.39
N ALA A 313 26.54 15.39 -21.51
CA ALA A 313 27.44 16.47 -21.91
C ALA A 313 27.44 17.63 -20.90
N MET A 314 26.28 18.03 -20.40
CA MET A 314 26.16 19.06 -19.35
C MET A 314 26.82 18.63 -18.05
N ALA A 315 26.60 17.39 -17.60
CA ALA A 315 27.24 16.87 -16.39
C ALA A 315 28.77 16.86 -16.51
N CYS A 316 29.31 16.41 -17.65
CA CYS A 316 30.74 16.46 -17.95
C CYS A 316 31.27 17.90 -17.96
N GLY A 317 30.54 18.85 -18.55
CA GLY A 317 30.89 20.26 -18.56
C GLY A 317 30.92 20.88 -17.16
N ALA A 318 29.92 20.57 -16.33
CA ALA A 318 29.85 21.02 -14.94
C ALA A 318 31.04 20.48 -14.11
N ALA A 319 31.40 19.21 -14.28
CA ALA A 319 32.51 18.59 -13.56
C ALA A 319 33.88 19.25 -13.86
N LEU A 320 34.05 19.91 -15.01
CA LEU A 320 35.26 20.69 -15.31
C LEU A 320 35.42 21.93 -14.41
N THR A 321 34.36 22.36 -13.73
CA THR A 321 34.35 23.54 -12.85
C THR A 321 34.67 23.23 -11.39
N GLY A 322 34.81 21.94 -11.03
CA GLY A 322 34.95 21.44 -9.66
C GLY A 322 33.66 20.83 -9.12
#